data_AF-A0A662KAX1-F1
#
_entry.id   AF-A0A662KAX1-F1
#
_cell.length_a   1.000
_cell.length_b   1.000
_cell.length_c   1.000
_cell.angle_alpha   90.00
_cell.angle_beta   90.00
_cell.angle_gamma   90.00
#
_symmetry.space_group_name_H-M   'P 1'
#
loop_
_entity.id
_entity.type
_entity.pdbx_description
1 polymer ?
#
loop_
_entity_poly.entity_id
_entity_poly.type
_entity_poly.pdbx_seq_one_letter_code
_entity_poly.pdbx_strand_id
1 'polypeptide(L)'
;MLYFGSYYYVFDILNRAYQKNYKLIKTIKIEMEKGELKHPVMRKKLTFGQKAADKLTAFAGSWLFIILLFIFIAMWMCVNVWAYIHHWDPYPFILLNFILSCLAAIQAPIILMSQNREAERDRIRARYDYLVNRKAEREVEDIQQDLEKIKRMIRSLKR
;
A
#
# COMPACT_ATOMS: atom_id res chain seq x y z
N MET A 1 25.35 54.08 1.83
CA MET A 1 25.87 53.10 0.84
C MET A 1 25.72 51.63 1.27
N LEU A 2 25.73 51.28 2.58
CA LEU A 2 25.64 49.89 3.07
C LEU A 2 24.27 49.20 2.90
N TYR A 3 23.16 49.95 2.81
CA TYR A 3 21.81 49.38 2.71
C TYR A 3 21.48 48.76 1.34
N PHE A 4 22.14 49.20 0.26
CA PHE A 4 21.89 48.71 -1.09
C PHE A 4 22.40 47.26 -1.28
N GLY A 5 23.57 46.93 -0.72
CA GLY A 5 24.13 45.58 -0.81
C GLY A 5 23.30 44.51 -0.08
N SER A 6 22.67 44.88 1.04
CA SER A 6 21.80 43.97 1.81
C SER A 6 20.51 43.62 1.05
N TYR A 7 19.88 44.58 0.37
CA TYR A 7 18.69 44.35 -0.45
C TYR A 7 18.97 43.44 -1.64
N TYR A 8 20.09 43.65 -2.35
CA TYR A 8 20.47 42.79 -3.47
C TYR A 8 20.76 41.35 -3.01
N TYR A 9 21.38 41.16 -1.84
CA TYR A 9 21.67 39.83 -1.30
C TYR A 9 20.38 39.06 -0.95
N VAL A 10 19.44 39.73 -0.28
CA VAL A 10 18.13 39.15 0.06
C VAL A 10 17.32 38.84 -1.21
N PHE A 11 17.31 39.77 -2.19
CA PHE A 11 16.64 39.58 -3.47
C PHE A 11 17.21 38.39 -4.26
N ASP A 12 18.53 38.22 -4.27
CA ASP A 12 19.21 37.13 -4.97
C ASP A 12 18.95 35.77 -4.30
N ILE A 13 18.92 35.69 -2.96
CA ILE A 13 18.53 34.48 -2.23
C ILE A 13 17.06 34.11 -2.53
N LEU A 14 16.15 35.09 -2.45
CA LEU A 14 14.73 34.88 -2.73
C LEU A 14 14.51 34.42 -4.17
N ASN A 15 15.19 35.03 -5.13
CA ASN A 15 15.07 34.67 -6.54
C ASN A 15 15.60 33.25 -6.80
N ARG A 16 16.75 32.88 -6.22
CA ARG A 16 17.27 31.50 -6.30
C ARG A 16 16.33 30.48 -5.67
N ALA A 17 15.78 30.78 -4.50
CA ALA A 17 14.82 29.91 -3.81
C ALA A 17 13.52 29.73 -4.63
N TYR A 18 13.00 30.82 -5.19
CA TYR A 18 11.81 30.80 -6.06
C TYR A 18 12.03 29.94 -7.31
N GLN A 19 13.15 30.13 -8.01
CA GLN A 19 13.50 29.33 -9.19
C GLN A 19 13.64 27.84 -8.86
N LYS A 20 14.26 27.51 -7.72
CA LYS A 20 14.41 26.13 -7.27
C LYS A 20 13.06 25.48 -6.96
N ASN A 21 12.18 26.18 -6.24
CA ASN A 21 10.83 25.70 -5.92
C ASN A 21 9.96 25.53 -7.17
N TYR A 22 10.00 26.47 -8.12
CA TYR A 22 9.28 26.35 -9.39
C TYR A 22 9.70 25.11 -10.19
N LYS A 23 11.01 24.85 -10.30
CA LYS A 23 11.54 23.64 -10.96
C LYS A 23 11.08 22.36 -10.27
N LEU A 24 11.14 22.32 -8.94
CA LEU A 24 10.75 21.16 -8.15
C LEU A 24 9.26 20.82 -8.33
N ILE A 25 8.39 21.83 -8.23
CA ILE A 25 6.94 21.67 -8.43
C ILE A 25 6.65 21.17 -9.85
N LYS A 26 7.35 21.69 -10.85
CA LYS A 26 7.21 21.25 -12.24
C LYS A 26 7.62 19.79 -12.42
N THR A 27 8.74 19.37 -11.84
CA THR A 27 9.20 17.97 -11.89
C THR A 27 8.22 17.03 -11.19
N ILE A 28 7.78 17.38 -9.97
CA ILE A 28 6.80 16.57 -9.22
C ILE A 28 5.50 16.43 -10.00
N LYS A 29 5.00 17.52 -10.61
CA LYS A 29 3.79 17.49 -11.41
C LYS A 29 3.93 16.55 -12.61
N ILE A 30 5.07 16.59 -13.31
CA ILE A 30 5.37 15.68 -14.43
C ILE A 30 5.45 14.23 -13.94
N GLU A 31 6.09 13.97 -12.81
CA GLU A 31 6.20 12.61 -12.24
C GLU A 31 4.85 12.06 -11.77
N MET A 32 3.98 12.92 -11.22
CA MET A 32 2.60 12.54 -10.87
C MET A 32 1.75 12.27 -12.10
N GLU A 33 1.84 13.10 -13.13
CA GLU A 33 1.09 12.94 -14.38
C GLU A 33 1.49 11.68 -15.15
N LYS A 34 2.77 11.30 -15.07
CA LYS A 34 3.27 10.01 -15.60
C LYS A 34 2.92 8.80 -14.74
N GLY A 35 2.37 8.99 -13.54
CA GLY A 35 2.20 7.93 -12.55
C GLY A 35 3.52 7.27 -12.13
N GLU A 36 4.65 7.93 -12.38
CA GLU A 36 6.00 7.42 -12.15
C GLU A 36 6.52 7.75 -10.75
N LEU A 37 5.69 8.39 -9.90
CA LEU A 37 5.99 8.62 -8.50
C LEU A 37 6.10 7.26 -7.79
N LYS A 38 7.30 6.67 -7.84
CA LYS A 38 7.60 5.37 -7.24
C LYS A 38 7.53 5.54 -5.74
N HIS A 39 6.38 5.21 -5.14
CA HIS A 39 6.30 5.02 -3.71
C HIS A 39 7.36 3.98 -3.31
N PRO A 40 8.25 4.26 -2.35
CA PRO A 40 9.37 3.37 -2.03
C PRO A 40 8.95 2.03 -1.41
N VAL A 41 7.64 1.81 -1.23
CA VAL A 41 6.99 0.53 -0.91
C VAL A 41 7.05 -0.46 -2.09
N MET A 42 7.96 -0.24 -3.05
CA MET A 42 8.10 -1.02 -4.27
C MET A 42 8.26 -2.51 -3.98
N ARG A 43 7.39 -3.28 -4.64
CA ARG A 43 7.19 -4.73 -4.56
C ARG A 43 8.53 -5.49 -4.44
N LYS A 44 8.69 -6.20 -3.33
CA LYS A 44 9.54 -7.41 -3.32
C LYS A 44 9.07 -8.32 -4.47
N LYS A 45 9.99 -8.81 -5.29
CA LYS A 45 9.67 -9.80 -6.33
C LYS A 45 9.05 -11.02 -5.65
N LEU A 46 7.75 -11.24 -5.86
CA LEU A 46 7.03 -12.39 -5.30
C LEU A 46 7.63 -13.68 -5.85
N THR A 47 7.88 -14.64 -4.96
CA THR A 47 8.28 -16.00 -5.37
C THR A 47 7.11 -16.69 -6.08
N PHE A 48 7.39 -17.76 -6.84
CA PHE A 48 6.35 -18.50 -7.56
C PHE A 48 5.24 -19.01 -6.63
N GLY A 49 5.61 -19.55 -5.47
CA GLY A 49 4.67 -19.99 -4.44
C GLY A 49 3.81 -18.87 -3.88
N GLN A 50 4.39 -17.68 -3.66
CA GLN A 50 3.63 -16.51 -3.21
C GLN A 50 2.62 -16.04 -4.26
N LYS A 51 3.00 -16.04 -5.55
CA LYS A 51 2.07 -15.70 -6.65
C LYS A 51 0.92 -16.69 -6.77
N ALA A 52 1.19 -17.98 -6.60
CA ALA A 52 0.17 -19.02 -6.61
C ALA A 52 -0.79 -18.85 -5.41
N ALA A 53 -0.25 -18.65 -4.21
CA ALA A 53 -1.03 -18.40 -3.00
C ALA A 53 -1.90 -17.12 -3.11
N ASP A 54 -1.38 -16.03 -3.68
CA ASP A 54 -2.14 -14.80 -3.94
C ASP A 54 -3.33 -15.06 -4.87
N LYS A 55 -3.11 -15.78 -5.98
CA LYS A 55 -4.18 -16.13 -6.93
C LYS A 55 -5.22 -17.04 -6.29
N LEU A 56 -4.79 -18.05 -5.55
CA LEU A 56 -5.68 -18.97 -4.83
C LEU A 56 -6.50 -18.22 -3.77
N THR A 57 -5.89 -17.30 -3.02
CA THR A 57 -6.60 -16.48 -2.02
C THR A 57 -7.62 -15.57 -2.68
N ALA A 58 -7.26 -14.90 -3.78
CA ALA A 58 -8.16 -14.03 -4.52
C ALA A 58 -9.34 -14.79 -5.13
N PHE A 59 -9.11 -16.02 -5.60
CA PHE A 59 -10.16 -16.88 -6.13
C PHE A 59 -11.07 -17.44 -5.01
N ALA A 60 -10.48 -18.01 -3.94
CA ALA A 60 -11.21 -18.57 -2.81
C ALA A 60 -12.00 -17.50 -2.02
N GLY A 61 -11.53 -16.25 -2.01
CA GLY A 61 -12.24 -15.12 -1.40
C GLY A 61 -13.35 -14.49 -2.26
N SER A 62 -13.60 -15.03 -3.46
CA SER A 62 -14.63 -14.49 -4.36
C SER A 62 -16.03 -15.05 -4.05
N TRP A 63 -17.04 -14.20 -4.16
CA TRP A 63 -18.45 -14.60 -4.05
C TRP A 63 -18.86 -15.69 -5.05
N LEU A 64 -18.26 -15.69 -6.26
CA LEU A 64 -18.52 -16.70 -7.27
C LEU A 64 -18.02 -18.09 -6.85
N PHE A 65 -16.89 -18.16 -6.15
CA PHE A 65 -16.34 -19.44 -5.68
C PHE A 65 -17.27 -20.09 -4.65
N ILE A 66 -17.81 -19.30 -3.72
CA ILE A 66 -18.76 -19.78 -2.71
C ILE A 66 -20.00 -20.38 -3.39
N ILE A 67 -20.58 -19.67 -4.35
CA ILE A 67 -21.77 -20.14 -5.09
C ILE A 67 -21.47 -21.44 -5.85
N LEU A 68 -20.33 -21.52 -6.56
CA LEU A 68 -19.93 -22.72 -7.28
C LEU A 68 -19.70 -23.92 -6.34
N LEU A 69 -19.10 -23.69 -5.17
CA LEU A 69 -18.90 -24.73 -4.16
C LEU A 69 -20.22 -25.27 -3.63
N PHE A 70 -21.20 -24.40 -3.35
CA PHE A 70 -22.54 -24.82 -2.93
C PHE A 70 -23.26 -25.62 -4.01
N ILE A 71 -23.20 -25.18 -5.28
CA ILE A 71 -23.79 -25.91 -6.41
C ILE A 71 -23.13 -27.28 -6.56
N PHE A 72 -21.80 -27.35 -6.44
CA PHE A 72 -21.05 -28.60 -6.50
C PHE A 72 -21.49 -29.57 -5.38
N ILE A 73 -21.59 -29.09 -4.14
CA ILE A 73 -22.06 -29.89 -3.00
C ILE A 73 -23.48 -30.40 -3.25
N ALA A 74 -24.40 -29.53 -3.67
CA ALA A 74 -25.79 -29.91 -3.96
C ALA A 74 -25.88 -30.94 -5.10
N MET A 75 -25.13 -30.75 -6.18
CA MET A 75 -25.06 -31.69 -7.30
C MET A 75 -24.50 -33.04 -6.87
N TRP A 76 -23.43 -33.05 -6.06
CA TRP A 76 -22.82 -34.27 -5.52
C TRP A 76 -23.81 -35.07 -4.67
N MET A 77 -24.56 -34.38 -3.81
CA MET A 77 -25.62 -34.99 -3.00
C MET A 77 -26.73 -35.56 -3.89
N CYS A 78 -27.23 -34.80 -4.87
CA CYS A 78 -28.28 -35.26 -5.78
C CYS A 78 -27.86 -36.51 -6.57
N VAL A 79 -26.63 -36.55 -7.10
CA VAL A 79 -26.10 -37.70 -7.83
C VAL A 79 -26.00 -38.93 -6.93
N ASN A 80 -25.47 -38.79 -5.70
CA ASN A 80 -25.32 -39.93 -4.78
C ASN A 80 -26.66 -40.45 -4.26
N VAL A 81 -27.66 -39.58 -4.05
CA VAL A 81 -29.01 -39.99 -3.64
C VAL A 81 -29.78 -40.67 -4.79
N TRP A 82 -29.64 -40.18 -6.03
CA TRP A 82 -30.31 -40.76 -7.20
C TRP A 82 -29.63 -42.05 -7.68
N ALA A 83 -28.31 -42.16 -7.58
CA ALA A 83 -27.54 -43.34 -7.95
C ALA A 83 -27.61 -44.43 -6.88
N TYR A 84 -28.83 -44.92 -6.59
CA TYR A 84 -29.12 -45.94 -5.57
C TYR A 84 -28.46 -47.32 -5.84
N ILE A 85 -27.88 -47.53 -7.03
CA ILE A 85 -27.49 -48.86 -7.52
C ILE A 85 -26.04 -49.24 -7.11
N HIS A 86 -25.17 -48.31 -6.72
CA HIS A 86 -23.75 -48.62 -6.43
C HIS A 86 -23.15 -48.03 -5.14
N HIS A 87 -23.94 -47.38 -4.27
CA HIS A 87 -23.51 -46.92 -2.92
C HIS A 87 -22.06 -46.38 -2.85
N TRP A 88 -21.67 -45.51 -3.78
CA TRP A 88 -20.28 -45.02 -3.84
C TRP A 88 -19.97 -44.16 -2.60
N ASP A 89 -20.88 -43.28 -2.17
CA ASP A 89 -20.72 -42.47 -0.95
C ASP A 89 -22.03 -42.48 -0.12
N PRO A 90 -22.26 -43.52 0.71
CA PRO A 90 -23.45 -43.62 1.57
C PRO A 90 -23.51 -42.45 2.57
N TYR A 91 -24.73 -42.06 2.95
CA TYR A 91 -24.93 -41.09 4.02
C TYR A 91 -24.17 -41.56 5.29
N PRO A 92 -23.25 -40.78 5.88
CA PRO A 92 -23.14 -39.31 5.89
C PRO A 92 -22.12 -38.65 4.91
N PHE A 93 -21.88 -39.22 3.73
CA PHE A 93 -20.97 -38.71 2.69
C PHE A 93 -19.50 -38.54 3.16
N ILE A 94 -18.82 -39.65 3.46
CA ILE A 94 -17.46 -39.64 4.03
C ILE A 94 -16.44 -39.03 3.08
N LEU A 95 -16.57 -39.27 1.77
CA LEU A 95 -15.63 -38.76 0.77
C LEU A 95 -15.78 -37.25 0.58
N LEU A 96 -17.02 -36.77 0.50
CA LEU A 96 -17.31 -35.34 0.43
C LEU A 96 -16.76 -34.61 1.66
N ASN A 97 -17.02 -35.16 2.86
CA ASN A 97 -16.53 -34.60 4.11
C ASN A 97 -14.99 -34.54 4.16
N PHE A 98 -14.33 -35.62 3.71
CA PHE A 98 -12.88 -35.67 3.64
C PHE A 98 -12.30 -34.58 2.72
N ILE A 99 -12.84 -34.42 1.51
CA ILE A 99 -12.38 -33.42 0.55
C ILE A 99 -12.56 -32.00 1.10
N LEU A 100 -13.74 -31.71 1.69
CA LEU A 100 -14.02 -30.40 2.29
C LEU A 100 -13.08 -30.10 3.46
N SER A 101 -12.79 -31.09 4.30
CA SER A 101 -11.86 -30.95 5.42
C SER A 101 -10.43 -30.67 4.96
N CYS A 102 -9.93 -31.39 3.95
CA CYS A 102 -8.63 -31.11 3.34
C CYS A 102 -8.58 -29.72 2.70
N LEU A 103 -9.66 -29.31 2.01
CA LEU A 103 -9.76 -27.98 1.42
C LEU A 103 -9.69 -26.89 2.48
N ALA A 104 -10.39 -27.05 3.61
CA ALA A 104 -10.35 -26.11 4.73
C ALA A 104 -8.95 -26.05 5.39
N ALA A 105 -8.31 -27.21 5.59
CA ALA A 105 -6.99 -27.30 6.20
C ALA A 105 -5.91 -26.57 5.39
N ILE A 106 -5.98 -26.62 4.06
CA ILE A 106 -5.03 -25.92 3.17
C ILE A 106 -5.35 -24.42 3.06
N GLN A 107 -6.61 -24.01 3.20
CA GLN A 107 -7.01 -22.61 3.13
C GLN A 107 -6.40 -21.76 4.26
N ALA A 108 -6.46 -22.24 5.51
CA ALA A 108 -5.96 -21.50 6.67
C ALA A 108 -4.51 -20.98 6.55
N PRO A 109 -3.49 -21.82 6.20
CA PRO A 109 -2.12 -21.35 6.04
C PRO A 109 -1.94 -20.46 4.81
N ILE A 110 -2.67 -20.68 3.71
CA ILE A 110 -2.61 -19.82 2.52
C ILE A 110 -3.11 -18.42 2.85
N ILE A 111 -4.26 -18.33 3.53
CA ILE A 111 -4.83 -17.06 4.00
C ILE A 111 -3.86 -16.38 4.97
N LEU A 112 -3.30 -17.11 5.93
CA LEU A 112 -2.33 -16.57 6.90
C LEU A 112 -1.06 -16.06 6.20
N MET A 113 -0.55 -16.77 5.20
CA MET A 113 0.60 -16.33 4.40
C MET A 113 0.29 -15.07 3.59
N SER A 114 -0.94 -14.93 3.09
CA SER A 114 -1.39 -13.71 2.41
C SER A 114 -1.51 -12.53 3.38
N GLN A 115 -2.14 -12.75 4.53
CA GLN A 115 -2.29 -11.76 5.59
C GLN A 115 -0.95 -11.29 6.16
N ASN A 116 -0.02 -12.20 6.47
CA ASN A 116 1.32 -11.83 6.94
C ASN A 116 2.07 -10.97 5.90
N ARG A 117 1.84 -11.22 4.60
CA ARG A 117 2.42 -10.44 3.51
C ARG A 117 1.81 -9.05 3.40
N GLU A 118 0.51 -8.90 3.60
CA GLU A 118 -0.15 -7.59 3.64
C GLU A 118 0.27 -6.80 4.89
N ALA A 119 0.28 -7.43 6.06
CA ALA A 119 0.70 -6.80 7.31
C ALA A 119 2.13 -6.24 7.24
N GLU A 120 3.06 -6.98 6.63
CA GLU A 120 4.42 -6.48 6.41
C GLU A 120 4.46 -5.28 5.45
N ARG A 121 3.62 -5.29 4.39
CA ARG A 121 3.50 -4.12 3.48
C ARG A 121 2.96 -2.90 4.21
N ASP A 122 1.92 -3.09 5.01
CA ASP A 122 1.29 -2.01 5.76
C ASP A 122 2.22 -1.44 6.84
N ARG A 123 3.02 -2.30 7.49
CA ARG A 123 4.07 -1.85 8.42
C ARG A 123 5.12 -0.99 7.73
N ILE A 124 5.56 -1.39 6.53
CA ILE A 124 6.54 -0.61 5.75
C ILE A 124 5.93 0.73 5.31
N ARG A 125 4.68 0.74 4.84
CA ARG A 125 3.94 1.98 4.51
C ARG A 125 3.87 2.92 5.71
N ALA A 126 3.38 2.43 6.85
CA ALA A 126 3.25 3.22 8.07
C ALA A 126 4.59 3.80 8.52
N ARG A 127 5.69 3.03 8.43
CA ARG A 127 7.03 3.52 8.76
C ARG A 127 7.49 4.62 7.81
N TYR A 128 7.23 4.46 6.51
CA TYR A 128 7.59 5.47 5.52
C TYR A 128 6.80 6.77 5.72
N ASP A 129 5.49 6.66 5.91
CA ASP A 129 4.62 7.81 6.14
C ASP A 129 5.03 8.56 7.41
N TYR A 130 5.40 7.84 8.48
CA TYR A 130 5.97 8.42 9.69
C TYR A 130 7.26 9.21 9.41
N LEU A 131 8.18 8.67 8.61
CA LEU A 131 9.45 9.35 8.27
C LEU A 131 9.22 10.60 7.42
N VAL A 132 8.28 10.55 6.47
CA VAL A 132 7.90 11.71 5.65
C VAL A 132 7.29 12.80 6.54
N ASN A 133 6.35 12.44 7.41
CA ASN A 133 5.74 13.40 8.34
C ASN A 133 6.77 14.04 9.28
N ARG A 134 7.69 13.26 9.85
CA ARG A 134 8.79 13.79 10.69
C ARG A 134 9.78 14.68 9.93
N LYS A 135 9.93 14.47 8.62
CA LYS A 135 10.75 15.34 7.78
C LYS A 135 10.03 16.64 7.48
N ALA A 136 8.74 16.56 7.13
CA ALA A 136 7.89 17.74 6.90
C ALA A 136 7.80 18.62 8.16
N GLU A 137 7.66 18.02 9.35
CA GLU A 137 7.68 18.73 10.63
C GLU A 137 8.98 19.53 10.83
N ARG A 138 10.15 18.92 10.58
CA ARG A 138 11.45 19.61 10.64
C ARG A 138 11.58 20.74 9.62
N GLU A 139 11.13 20.51 8.38
CA GLU A 139 11.14 21.56 7.35
C GLU A 139 10.26 22.76 7.75
N VAL A 140 9.14 22.53 8.43
CA VAL A 140 8.29 23.59 8.99
C VAL A 140 9.01 24.33 10.12
N GLU A 141 9.65 23.63 11.05
CA GLU A 141 10.46 24.23 12.11
C GLU A 141 11.58 25.12 11.55
N ASP A 142 12.30 24.64 10.53
CA ASP A 142 13.38 25.39 9.87
C ASP A 142 12.84 26.68 9.23
N ILE A 143 11.69 26.60 8.53
CA ILE A 143 11.02 27.78 7.95
C ILE A 143 10.62 28.78 9.04
N GLN A 144 10.09 28.31 10.17
CA GLN A 144 9.74 29.19 11.31
C GLN A 144 10.98 29.91 11.86
N GLN A 145 12.10 29.20 12.02
CA GLN A 145 13.36 29.81 12.48
C GLN A 145 13.88 30.86 11.50
N ASP A 146 13.83 30.59 10.20
CA ASP A 146 14.26 31.54 9.18
C ASP A 146 13.35 32.78 9.11
N LEU A 147 12.02 32.60 9.27
CA LEU A 147 11.08 33.70 9.41
C LEU A 147 11.39 34.57 10.63
N GLU A 148 11.74 33.98 11.77
CA GLU A 148 12.16 34.72 12.95
C GLU A 148 13.46 35.50 12.76
N LYS A 149 14.45 34.92 12.06
CA LYS A 149 15.71 35.62 11.73
C LYS A 149 15.44 36.83 10.84
N ILE A 150 14.62 36.67 9.79
CA ILE A 150 14.23 37.76 8.89
C ILE A 150 13.49 38.85 9.69
N LYS A 151 12.54 38.47 10.54
CA LYS A 151 11.79 39.41 11.39
C LYS A 151 12.72 40.21 12.32
N ARG A 152 13.76 39.56 12.89
CA ARG A 152 14.78 40.22 13.71
C ARG A 152 15.62 41.22 12.89
N MET A 153 16.07 40.84 11.70
CA MET A 153 16.83 41.72 10.79
C MET A 153 16.03 42.97 10.38
N ILE A 154 14.75 42.79 10.02
CA ILE A 154 13.88 43.92 9.67
C ILE A 154 13.74 44.87 10.87
N ARG A 155 13.57 44.33 12.09
CA ARG A 155 13.46 45.14 13.31
C ARG A 155 14.73 45.93 13.60
N SER A 156 15.91 45.37 13.35
CA SER A 156 17.18 46.08 13.55
C SER A 156 17.44 47.19 12.52
N LEU A 157 16.84 47.11 11.32
CA LEU A 157 16.93 48.17 10.30
C LEU A 157 15.97 49.34 10.57
N LYS A 158 15.00 49.16 11.45
CA LYS A 158 14.00 50.19 11.83
C LYS A 158 14.41 50.99 13.08
N ARG A 159 15.54 50.64 13.72
CA ARG A 159 16.18 51.43 14.78
C ARG A 159 17.34 52.23 14.19
#